data_AF-A0A314XMD6-F1
#
_entry.id   AF-A0A314XMD6-F1
#
_cell.length_a   1.000
_cell.length_b   1.000
_cell.length_c   1.000
_cell.angle_alpha   90.00
_cell.angle_beta   90.00
_cell.angle_gamma   90.00
#
_symmetry.space_group_name_H-M   'P 1'
#
loop_
_entity.id
_entity.type
_entity.pdbx_description
1 polymer ?
#
loop_
_entity_poly.entity_id
_entity_poly.type
_entity_poly.pdbx_seq_one_letter_code
_entity_poly.pdbx_strand_id
1 'polypeptide(L)'
;MGQPIDERVESRSPRDDSGHGTHTSTTAARSEVPGGSLFGYASGTARGMATQARVATSKACWFGGCYSSDIIAAMDKAVEDGVNILSLSIGGTRYHNYYTDTMAIGAFSAVAKGIFVSGSAGNGGPAKGSLSHNAPWITAVGAGTLERDFPAYVRLRNRKKYRGISIYAGPSLSSGLLPLVYAGNASNSIDGDVCSLDSLNPGKVAGKIVVCDKGITYNAEKSAVVKKAGGVGMILANTKAYGEEVVADSYLLPTVVVGQKAGDAIKRYIASHDNPKATFDFGKTQLGVEPSPVVAAFSSRGPNLISPTVLKPDLIAPGVNILAGWSGG
;
A
#
# COMPACT_ATOMS: atom_id res chain seq x y z
N MET A 1 13.97 -14.51 19.22
CA MET A 1 14.96 -13.59 19.83
C MET A 1 15.12 -12.43 18.86
N GLY A 2 14.83 -11.20 19.30
CA GLY A 2 15.00 -9.99 18.49
C GLY A 2 16.47 -9.60 18.39
N GLN A 3 16.88 -9.04 17.26
CA GLN A 3 18.19 -8.41 17.15
C GLN A 3 18.20 -7.07 17.91
N PRO A 4 19.37 -6.59 18.37
CA PRO A 4 19.47 -5.25 18.94
C PRO A 4 18.99 -4.19 17.94
N ILE A 5 18.32 -3.15 18.44
CA ILE A 5 17.89 -2.00 17.65
C ILE A 5 19.13 -1.33 17.06
N ASP A 6 19.17 -1.16 15.73
CA ASP A 6 20.20 -0.36 15.07
C ASP A 6 19.78 1.12 15.08
N GLU A 7 20.33 1.87 16.04
CA GLU A 7 20.01 3.28 16.25
C GLU A 7 20.41 4.22 15.10
N ARG A 8 21.11 3.71 14.07
CA ARG A 8 21.42 4.46 12.85
C ARG A 8 20.25 4.54 11.88
N VAL A 9 19.33 3.57 11.97
CA VAL A 9 18.20 3.45 11.03
C VAL A 9 16.85 3.57 11.74
N GLU A 10 16.75 3.23 13.02
CA GLU A 10 15.55 3.42 13.85
C GLU A 10 15.84 4.06 15.20
N SER A 11 14.92 4.88 15.69
CA SER A 11 15.04 5.51 16.99
C SER A 11 14.55 4.56 18.09
N ARG A 12 15.39 4.32 19.12
CA ARG A 12 14.99 3.66 20.38
C ARG A 12 14.13 4.58 21.24
N SER A 13 12.98 5.00 20.71
CA SER A 13 12.02 5.89 21.34
C SER A 13 10.64 5.70 20.71
N PRO A 14 9.57 6.32 21.25
CA PRO A 14 8.25 6.34 20.60
C PRO A 14 8.20 7.08 19.25
N ARG A 15 9.31 7.69 18.80
CA ARG A 15 9.39 8.34 17.48
C ARG A 15 9.12 7.33 16.36
N ASP A 16 8.30 7.75 15.40
CA ASP A 16 7.99 6.98 14.21
C ASP A 16 9.03 7.24 13.11
N ASP A 17 9.84 6.23 12.81
CA ASP A 17 10.87 6.26 11.75
C ASP A 17 10.37 5.63 10.44
N SER A 18 9.15 5.07 10.43
CA SER A 18 8.56 4.37 9.27
C SER A 18 7.51 5.22 8.55
N GLY A 19 6.70 5.96 9.31
CA GLY A 19 5.59 6.77 8.81
C GLY A 19 4.22 6.12 8.98
N HIS A 20 4.15 4.79 9.13
CA HIS A 20 2.88 4.06 9.28
C HIS A 20 2.10 4.47 10.54
N GLY A 21 2.79 4.60 11.68
CA GLY A 21 2.16 5.03 12.95
C GLY A 21 1.62 6.45 12.87
N THR A 22 2.38 7.37 12.27
CA THR A 22 1.97 8.76 12.04
C THR A 22 0.78 8.83 11.09
N HIS A 23 0.79 8.07 9.99
CA HIS A 23 -0.29 8.05 9.01
C HIS A 23 -1.60 7.54 9.62
N THR A 24 -1.55 6.42 10.34
CA THR A 24 -2.72 5.81 10.99
C THR A 24 -3.27 6.67 12.13
N SER A 25 -2.41 7.16 13.02
CA SER A 25 -2.84 8.03 14.15
C SER A 25 -3.47 9.34 13.66
N THR A 26 -2.90 9.95 12.62
CA THR A 26 -3.47 11.19 12.06
C THR A 26 -4.73 10.96 11.25
N THR A 27 -4.90 9.80 10.61
CA THR A 27 -6.18 9.41 10.00
C THR A 27 -7.29 9.30 11.07
N ALA A 28 -6.95 8.78 12.26
CA ALA A 28 -7.92 8.64 13.35
C ALA A 28 -8.29 9.98 14.00
N ALA A 29 -7.30 10.79 14.40
CA ALA A 29 -7.54 11.87 15.36
C ALA A 29 -6.74 13.17 15.14
N ARG A 30 -6.22 13.42 13.93
CA ARG A 30 -5.51 14.70 13.67
C ARG A 30 -6.47 15.89 13.74
N SER A 31 -6.01 16.99 14.33
CA SER A 31 -6.59 18.32 14.12
C SER A 31 -6.60 18.73 12.65
N GLU A 32 -7.41 19.74 12.32
CA GLU A 32 -7.47 20.25 10.96
C GLU A 32 -6.15 20.92 10.54
N VAL A 33 -5.69 20.58 9.34
CA VAL A 33 -4.49 21.16 8.71
C VAL A 33 -4.86 21.66 7.32
N PRO A 34 -5.08 22.97 7.15
CA PRO A 34 -5.32 23.58 5.85
C PRO A 34 -4.14 23.38 4.91
N GLY A 35 -4.41 23.20 3.62
CA GLY A 35 -3.36 23.06 2.60
C GLY A 35 -2.64 21.70 2.60
N GLY A 36 -3.21 20.68 3.25
CA GLY A 36 -2.71 19.32 3.18
C GLY A 36 -2.74 18.80 1.75
N SER A 37 -1.61 18.32 1.25
CA SER A 37 -1.48 17.69 -0.06
C SER A 37 -0.24 16.79 -0.10
N LEU A 38 -0.20 15.86 -1.05
CA LEU A 38 1.03 15.15 -1.42
C LEU A 38 1.47 15.65 -2.79
N PHE A 39 2.44 16.58 -2.82
CA PHE A 39 2.91 17.22 -4.04
C PHE A 39 1.78 17.83 -4.91
N GLY A 40 0.76 18.41 -4.27
CA GLY A 40 -0.42 18.97 -4.93
C GLY A 40 -1.54 17.97 -5.24
N TYR A 41 -1.31 16.66 -5.09
CA TYR A 41 -2.38 15.66 -5.12
C TYR A 41 -3.19 15.68 -3.81
N ALA A 42 -4.49 15.42 -3.92
CA ALA A 42 -5.46 15.39 -2.83
C ALA A 42 -5.45 16.67 -1.98
N SER A 43 -5.22 17.82 -2.64
CA SER A 43 -5.17 19.13 -1.99
C SER A 43 -6.48 19.48 -1.28
N GLY A 44 -6.39 19.88 -0.02
CA GLY A 44 -7.52 20.31 0.79
C GLY A 44 -7.14 20.53 2.26
N THR A 45 -8.13 20.50 3.14
CA THR A 45 -7.89 20.48 4.60
C THR A 45 -7.83 19.03 5.07
N ALA A 46 -6.67 18.59 5.54
CA ALA A 46 -6.49 17.26 6.11
C ALA A 46 -6.95 17.24 7.57
N ARG A 47 -7.73 16.22 7.98
CA ARG A 47 -8.18 16.04 9.37
C ARG A 47 -8.43 14.56 9.66
N GLY A 48 -8.34 14.19 10.93
CA GLY A 48 -8.75 12.87 11.39
C GLY A 48 -10.27 12.73 11.52
N MET A 49 -10.74 11.51 11.72
CA MET A 49 -12.16 11.22 11.97
C MET A 49 -12.68 11.87 13.27
N ALA A 50 -11.85 11.93 14.31
CA ALA A 50 -12.18 12.52 15.60
C ALA A 50 -11.15 13.61 15.99
N THR A 51 -11.32 14.82 15.45
CA THR A 51 -10.35 15.93 15.59
C THR A 51 -10.13 16.42 17.02
N GLN A 52 -11.02 16.09 17.96
CA GLN A 52 -10.91 16.46 19.38
C GLN A 52 -10.44 15.30 20.27
N ALA A 53 -10.26 14.11 19.71
CA ALA A 53 -9.78 12.96 20.48
C ALA A 53 -8.31 13.17 20.88
N ARG A 54 -7.93 12.64 22.04
CA ARG A 54 -6.53 12.58 22.47
C ARG A 54 -5.88 11.32 21.90
N VAL A 55 -4.61 11.42 21.56
CA VAL A 55 -3.83 10.29 21.02
C VAL A 55 -2.78 9.89 22.05
N ALA A 56 -2.79 8.61 22.41
CA ALA A 56 -1.70 7.95 23.13
C ALA A 56 -1.05 6.94 22.16
N THR A 57 0.28 6.96 22.06
CA THR A 57 1.02 6.14 21.10
C THR A 57 1.91 5.14 21.82
N SER A 58 1.75 3.86 21.48
CA SER A 58 2.62 2.77 21.93
C SER A 58 3.31 2.13 20.72
N LYS A 59 4.61 2.37 20.56
CA LYS A 59 5.41 1.81 19.45
C LYS A 59 5.75 0.34 19.77
N ALA A 60 5.09 -0.58 19.06
CA ALA A 60 5.32 -2.03 19.17
C ALA A 60 5.90 -2.67 17.89
N CYS A 61 6.19 -1.85 16.88
CA CYS A 61 6.74 -2.27 15.60
C CYS A 61 8.05 -1.55 15.33
N TRP A 62 9.01 -2.32 14.83
CA TRP A 62 10.39 -1.92 14.54
C TRP A 62 10.73 -2.36 13.10
N PHE A 63 11.91 -2.01 12.57
CA PHE A 63 12.32 -2.51 11.24
C PHE A 63 12.37 -4.04 11.17
N GLY A 64 12.67 -4.70 12.29
CA GLY A 64 12.63 -6.16 12.43
C GLY A 64 11.22 -6.76 12.47
N GLY A 65 10.17 -5.94 12.45
CA GLY A 65 8.77 -6.32 12.53
C GLY A 65 8.11 -5.98 13.87
N CYS A 66 6.90 -6.50 14.07
CA CYS A 66 6.12 -6.30 15.29
C CYS A 66 6.13 -7.60 16.10
N TYR A 67 6.88 -7.63 17.20
CA TYR A 67 6.95 -8.82 18.04
C TYR A 67 5.69 -8.98 18.89
N SER A 68 5.17 -10.20 18.98
CA SER A 68 3.96 -10.51 19.77
C SER A 68 4.08 -10.09 21.24
N SER A 69 5.28 -10.14 21.81
CA SER A 69 5.58 -9.65 23.17
C SER A 69 5.40 -8.14 23.32
N ASP A 70 5.84 -7.38 22.32
CA ASP A 70 5.81 -5.92 22.35
C ASP A 70 4.38 -5.44 22.12
N ILE A 71 3.64 -6.13 21.23
CA ILE A 71 2.23 -5.85 20.97
C ILE A 71 1.40 -6.06 22.25
N ILE A 72 1.53 -7.20 22.92
CA ILE A 72 0.73 -7.46 24.12
C ILE A 72 1.11 -6.50 25.27
N ALA A 73 2.40 -6.19 25.44
CA ALA A 73 2.84 -5.19 26.42
C ALA A 73 2.29 -3.79 26.12
N ALA A 74 2.25 -3.39 24.84
CA ALA A 74 1.66 -2.11 24.42
C ALA A 74 0.15 -2.05 24.67
N MET A 75 -0.56 -3.16 24.44
CA MET A 75 -2.00 -3.28 24.72
C MET A 75 -2.26 -3.20 26.23
N ASP A 76 -1.52 -3.96 27.03
CA ASP A 76 -1.64 -3.93 28.50
C ASP A 76 -1.39 -2.52 29.04
N LYS A 77 -0.37 -1.83 28.52
CA LYS A 77 -0.08 -0.45 28.94
C LYS A 77 -1.19 0.52 28.55
N ALA A 78 -1.72 0.41 27.33
CA ALA A 78 -2.83 1.26 26.90
C ALA A 78 -4.11 1.01 27.73
N VAL A 79 -4.35 -0.23 28.13
CA VAL A 79 -5.43 -0.61 29.05
C VAL A 79 -5.23 -0.01 30.44
N GLU A 80 -4.01 -0.06 30.98
CA GLU A 80 -3.64 0.55 32.26
C GLU A 80 -3.82 2.08 32.23
N ASP A 81 -3.42 2.71 31.13
CA ASP A 81 -3.53 4.16 30.92
C ASP A 81 -4.99 4.62 30.67
N GLY A 82 -5.94 3.68 30.58
CA GLY A 82 -7.37 3.99 30.53
C GLY A 82 -7.86 4.54 29.18
N VAL A 83 -7.26 4.11 28.06
CA VAL A 83 -7.71 4.52 26.72
C VAL A 83 -9.15 4.05 26.45
N ASN A 84 -9.88 4.78 25.60
CA ASN A 84 -11.26 4.39 25.23
C ASN A 84 -11.32 3.47 24.00
N ILE A 85 -10.35 3.61 23.08
CA ILE A 85 -10.29 2.89 21.81
C ILE A 85 -8.85 2.44 21.57
N LEU A 86 -8.67 1.19 21.16
CA LEU A 86 -7.44 0.66 20.57
C LEU A 86 -7.59 0.57 19.05
N SER A 87 -6.68 1.21 18.32
CA SER A 87 -6.61 1.14 16.85
C SER A 87 -5.39 0.34 16.43
N LEU A 88 -5.61 -0.88 15.94
CA LEU A 88 -4.58 -1.87 15.61
C LEU A 88 -4.50 -2.09 14.10
N SER A 89 -3.66 -1.30 13.43
CA SER A 89 -3.33 -1.47 12.00
C SER A 89 -2.13 -2.40 11.82
N ILE A 90 -2.12 -3.50 12.56
CA ILE A 90 -1.10 -4.55 12.54
C ILE A 90 -1.80 -5.89 12.54
N GLY A 91 -1.19 -6.96 12.05
CA GLY A 91 -1.85 -8.26 12.01
C GLY A 91 -0.91 -9.39 11.62
N GLY A 92 -1.28 -10.60 12.01
CA GLY A 92 -0.56 -11.82 11.65
C GLY A 92 -0.94 -12.32 10.25
N THR A 93 -0.08 -13.18 9.69
CA THR A 93 -0.29 -13.86 8.41
C THR A 93 -0.79 -15.30 8.56
N ARG A 94 -0.91 -15.80 9.79
CA ARG A 94 -1.31 -17.18 10.10
C ARG A 94 -2.57 -17.20 10.96
N TYR A 95 -3.42 -18.19 10.71
CA TYR A 95 -4.57 -18.48 11.55
C TYR A 95 -4.09 -19.13 12.84
N HIS A 96 -4.39 -18.49 13.97
CA HIS A 96 -4.13 -18.99 15.30
C HIS A 96 -5.45 -19.11 16.03
N ASN A 97 -5.63 -20.17 16.82
CA ASN A 97 -6.76 -20.23 17.74
C ASN A 97 -6.70 -19.02 18.69
N TYR A 98 -7.85 -18.50 19.12
CA TYR A 98 -7.91 -17.25 19.90
C TYR A 98 -7.02 -17.26 21.16
N TYR A 99 -6.86 -18.41 21.81
CA TYR A 99 -6.03 -18.59 23.01
C TYR A 99 -4.52 -18.71 22.72
N THR A 100 -4.11 -18.68 21.46
CA THR A 100 -2.69 -18.64 21.01
C THR A 100 -2.35 -17.36 20.24
N ASP A 101 -3.36 -16.55 19.90
CA ASP A 101 -3.19 -15.27 19.24
C ASP A 101 -3.05 -14.17 20.30
N THR A 102 -1.85 -13.58 20.41
CA THR A 102 -1.59 -12.55 21.44
C THR A 102 -2.42 -11.29 21.24
N MET A 103 -2.80 -10.94 20.01
CA MET A 103 -3.68 -9.80 19.75
C MET A 103 -5.12 -10.13 20.17
N ALA A 104 -5.58 -11.35 19.91
CA ALA A 104 -6.90 -11.79 20.39
C ALA A 104 -6.97 -11.79 21.93
N ILE A 105 -5.94 -12.30 22.61
CA ILE A 105 -5.86 -12.31 24.08
C ILE A 105 -5.84 -10.88 24.63
N GLY A 106 -4.95 -10.02 24.13
CA GLY A 106 -4.88 -8.62 24.57
C GLY A 106 -6.19 -7.86 24.31
N ALA A 107 -6.81 -8.09 23.15
CA ALA A 107 -8.07 -7.44 22.80
C ALA A 107 -9.22 -7.91 23.70
N PHE A 108 -9.23 -9.18 24.09
CA PHE A 108 -10.23 -9.71 25.02
C PHE A 108 -10.14 -9.00 26.38
N SER A 109 -8.92 -8.85 26.91
CA SER A 109 -8.67 -8.11 28.16
C SER A 109 -9.10 -6.64 28.07
N ALA A 110 -8.85 -5.99 26.93
CA ALA A 110 -9.27 -4.61 26.70
C ALA A 110 -10.81 -4.47 26.64
N VAL A 111 -11.47 -5.33 25.88
CA VAL A 111 -12.94 -5.33 25.75
C VAL A 111 -13.61 -5.67 27.07
N ALA A 112 -13.05 -6.57 27.88
CA ALA A 112 -13.54 -6.88 29.23
C ALA A 112 -13.52 -5.66 30.17
N LYS A 113 -12.71 -4.64 29.87
CA LYS A 113 -12.65 -3.36 30.59
C LYS A 113 -13.41 -2.23 29.88
N GLY A 114 -14.21 -2.55 28.87
CA GLY A 114 -15.04 -1.58 28.13
C GLY A 114 -14.27 -0.79 27.06
N ILE A 115 -13.07 -1.21 26.67
CA ILE A 115 -12.27 -0.55 25.63
C ILE A 115 -12.62 -1.16 24.27
N PHE A 116 -13.00 -0.32 23.30
CA PHE A 116 -13.30 -0.78 21.95
C PHE A 116 -12.02 -1.08 21.16
N VAL A 117 -12.00 -2.18 20.39
CA VAL A 117 -10.83 -2.58 19.60
C VAL A 117 -11.17 -2.62 18.11
N SER A 118 -10.52 -1.75 17.35
CA SER A 118 -10.56 -1.70 15.89
C SER A 118 -9.28 -2.33 15.31
N GLY A 119 -9.41 -3.36 14.49
CA GLY A 119 -8.30 -4.05 13.84
C GLY A 119 -8.44 -4.05 12.32
N SER A 120 -7.35 -3.92 11.57
CA SER A 120 -7.40 -4.07 10.10
C SER A 120 -7.72 -5.51 9.70
N ALA A 121 -8.57 -5.74 8.71
CA ALA A 121 -8.87 -7.08 8.20
C ALA A 121 -7.63 -7.81 7.63
N GLY A 122 -6.63 -7.05 7.16
CA GLY A 122 -5.41 -7.54 6.52
C GLY A 122 -5.37 -7.20 5.03
N ASN A 123 -4.18 -7.33 4.44
CA ASN A 123 -3.90 -7.04 3.03
C ASN A 123 -3.57 -8.30 2.20
N GLY A 124 -4.03 -9.47 2.66
CA GLY A 124 -3.78 -10.79 2.04
C GLY A 124 -4.84 -11.23 1.03
N GLY A 125 -5.79 -10.34 0.70
CA GLY A 125 -6.80 -10.57 -0.33
C GLY A 125 -6.21 -10.71 -1.73
N PRO A 126 -7.01 -11.17 -2.72
CA PRO A 126 -8.45 -11.44 -2.63
C PRO A 126 -8.78 -12.88 -2.20
N ALA A 127 -7.78 -13.66 -1.76
CA ALA A 127 -7.95 -15.05 -1.40
C ALA A 127 -8.98 -15.24 -0.28
N LYS A 128 -9.83 -16.27 -0.41
CA LYS A 128 -10.84 -16.63 0.60
C LYS A 128 -10.15 -17.00 1.93
N GLY A 129 -10.69 -16.51 3.03
CA GLY A 129 -10.22 -16.80 4.38
C GLY A 129 -9.01 -16.00 4.85
N SER A 130 -8.46 -15.08 4.06
CA SER A 130 -7.19 -14.34 4.29
C SER A 130 -7.16 -13.32 5.46
N LEU A 131 -8.11 -13.37 6.39
CA LEU A 131 -8.24 -12.42 7.51
C LEU A 131 -7.09 -12.52 8.51
N SER A 132 -6.58 -11.36 8.94
CA SER A 132 -5.62 -11.23 10.03
C SER A 132 -6.26 -11.17 11.42
N HIS A 133 -7.46 -10.57 11.54
CA HIS A 133 -8.20 -10.49 12.81
C HIS A 133 -9.52 -11.26 12.72
N ASN A 134 -9.58 -12.39 13.42
CA ASN A 134 -10.71 -13.31 13.39
C ASN A 134 -11.53 -13.31 14.69
N ALA A 135 -10.99 -12.76 15.77
CA ALA A 135 -11.65 -12.79 17.08
C ALA A 135 -12.98 -12.02 17.05
N PRO A 136 -14.08 -12.56 17.61
CA PRO A 136 -15.39 -11.90 17.60
C PRO A 136 -15.38 -10.51 18.26
N TRP A 137 -14.54 -10.31 19.28
CA TRP A 137 -14.42 -9.07 20.04
C TRP A 137 -13.51 -8.00 19.40
N ILE A 138 -12.88 -8.30 18.26
CA ILE A 138 -12.14 -7.30 17.47
C ILE A 138 -13.01 -6.89 16.28
N THR A 139 -13.26 -5.59 16.12
CA THR A 139 -13.90 -5.08 14.90
C THR A 139 -12.88 -5.09 13.76
N ALA A 140 -12.97 -6.06 12.85
CA ALA A 140 -12.13 -6.21 11.69
C ALA A 140 -12.63 -5.34 10.53
N VAL A 141 -11.81 -4.37 10.11
CA VAL A 141 -12.16 -3.36 9.11
C VAL A 141 -11.49 -3.68 7.77
N GLY A 142 -12.28 -3.94 6.74
CA GLY A 142 -11.83 -4.08 5.36
C GLY A 142 -11.56 -2.74 4.68
N ALA A 143 -10.74 -2.75 3.63
CA ALA A 143 -10.41 -1.56 2.86
C ALA A 143 -11.34 -1.40 1.65
N GLY A 144 -11.95 -0.23 1.52
CA GLY A 144 -12.74 0.21 0.36
C GLY A 144 -12.10 1.38 -0.36
N THR A 145 -12.41 1.52 -1.65
CA THR A 145 -12.11 2.71 -2.44
C THR A 145 -13.00 3.88 -2.04
N LEU A 146 -12.69 5.05 -2.57
CA LEU A 146 -13.38 6.31 -2.37
C LEU A 146 -13.50 7.02 -3.72
N GLU A 147 -14.36 8.03 -3.84
CA GLU A 147 -14.69 8.69 -5.11
C GLU A 147 -13.57 9.58 -5.68
N ARG A 148 -12.34 9.45 -5.18
CA ARG A 148 -11.14 10.15 -5.64
C ARG A 148 -10.13 9.18 -6.24
N ASP A 149 -9.55 9.58 -7.36
CA ASP A 149 -8.51 8.84 -8.08
C ASP A 149 -7.40 9.77 -8.58
N PHE A 150 -6.29 9.19 -9.03
CA PHE A 150 -5.11 9.88 -9.57
C PHE A 150 -4.81 9.36 -10.98
N PRO A 151 -5.66 9.69 -11.97
CA PRO A 151 -5.57 9.10 -13.30
C PRO A 151 -4.24 9.44 -13.97
N ALA A 152 -3.64 8.43 -14.59
CA ALA A 152 -2.53 8.58 -15.51
C ALA A 152 -2.75 7.67 -16.71
N TYR A 153 -2.08 7.95 -17.82
CA TYR A 153 -2.32 7.20 -19.05
C TYR A 153 -1.02 6.81 -19.73
N VAL A 154 -0.98 5.57 -20.21
CA VAL A 154 0.06 5.10 -21.13
C VAL A 154 -0.45 5.30 -22.55
N ARG A 155 0.25 6.13 -23.33
CA ARG A 155 -0.05 6.35 -24.75
C ARG A 155 1.00 5.70 -25.62
N LEU A 156 0.61 4.69 -26.38
CA LEU A 156 1.49 3.97 -27.29
C LEU A 156 1.63 4.69 -28.65
N ARG A 157 2.68 4.37 -29.41
CA ARG A 157 2.88 4.89 -30.78
C ARG A 157 1.73 4.55 -31.73
N ASN A 158 1.08 3.40 -31.55
CA ASN A 158 -0.09 2.99 -32.34
C ASN A 158 -1.40 3.71 -31.93
N ARG A 159 -1.30 4.82 -31.19
CA ARG A 159 -2.40 5.66 -30.69
C ARG A 159 -3.32 4.98 -29.68
N LYS A 160 -3.08 3.72 -29.29
CA LYS A 160 -3.80 3.10 -28.17
C LYS A 160 -3.42 3.82 -26.87
N LYS A 161 -4.43 4.09 -26.05
CA LYS A 161 -4.32 4.74 -24.75
C LYS A 161 -4.86 3.82 -23.68
N TYR A 162 -4.07 3.56 -22.64
CA TYR A 162 -4.48 2.75 -21.50
C TYR A 162 -4.57 3.62 -20.26
N ARG A 163 -5.71 3.55 -19.57
CA ARG A 163 -5.88 4.20 -18.27
C ARG A 163 -5.12 3.42 -17.21
N GLY A 164 -4.47 4.16 -16.34
CA GLY A 164 -3.82 3.68 -15.14
C GLY A 164 -3.88 4.78 -14.08
N ILE A 165 -3.01 4.67 -13.09
CA ILE A 165 -2.91 5.65 -12.00
C ILE A 165 -1.45 5.99 -11.69
N SER A 166 -1.22 7.15 -11.10
CA SER A 166 0.11 7.57 -10.66
C SER A 166 0.03 8.68 -9.61
N ILE A 167 0.92 8.64 -8.62
CA ILE A 167 1.27 9.80 -7.80
C ILE A 167 2.72 10.14 -8.12
N TYR A 168 2.91 10.92 -9.19
CA TYR A 168 4.22 11.41 -9.58
C TYR A 168 4.16 12.92 -9.79
N ALA A 169 5.09 13.64 -9.16
CA ALA A 169 5.16 15.11 -9.20
C ALA A 169 6.52 15.63 -9.66
N GLY A 170 7.41 14.74 -10.11
CA GLY A 170 8.68 15.15 -10.69
C GLY A 170 8.56 15.61 -12.15
N PRO A 171 9.68 15.85 -12.82
CA PRO A 171 9.71 16.24 -14.22
C PRO A 171 9.00 15.22 -15.11
N SER A 172 8.16 15.69 -16.02
CA SER A 172 7.56 14.82 -17.03
C SER A 172 8.63 14.17 -17.90
N LEU A 173 8.27 13.04 -18.53
CA LEU A 173 9.10 12.46 -19.58
C LEU A 173 9.41 13.52 -20.64
N SER A 174 10.59 13.43 -21.25
CA SER A 174 10.97 14.32 -22.35
C SER A 174 9.90 14.33 -23.45
N SER A 175 9.72 15.48 -24.10
CA SER A 175 8.67 15.66 -25.12
C SER A 175 8.81 14.62 -26.23
N GLY A 176 7.88 13.67 -26.31
CA GLY A 176 7.83 12.67 -27.37
C GLY A 176 7.53 11.25 -26.90
N LEU A 177 7.68 10.31 -27.84
CA LEU A 177 7.54 8.88 -27.62
C LEU A 177 8.92 8.28 -27.35
N LEU A 178 9.07 7.61 -26.21
CA LEU A 178 10.30 6.96 -25.78
C LEU A 178 10.24 5.45 -26.06
N PRO A 179 11.39 4.80 -26.33
CA PRO A 179 11.42 3.35 -26.51
C PRO A 179 10.89 2.63 -25.27
N LEU A 180 10.16 1.54 -25.51
CA LEU A 180 9.52 0.73 -24.50
C LEU A 180 10.20 -0.65 -24.45
N VAL A 181 10.40 -1.21 -23.27
CA VAL A 181 10.98 -2.55 -23.11
C VAL A 181 10.29 -3.31 -21.99
N TYR A 182 10.06 -4.60 -22.17
CA TYR A 182 9.61 -5.47 -21.09
C TYR A 182 10.81 -5.95 -20.26
N ALA A 183 10.73 -5.82 -18.94
CA ALA A 183 11.82 -6.12 -18.03
C ALA A 183 12.30 -7.58 -18.15
N GLY A 184 11.38 -8.53 -18.36
CA GLY A 184 11.72 -9.95 -18.58
C GLY A 184 12.59 -10.20 -19.82
N ASN A 185 12.56 -9.31 -20.82
CA ASN A 185 13.43 -9.40 -22.01
C ASN A 185 14.75 -8.62 -21.83
N ALA A 186 14.85 -7.85 -20.75
CA ALA A 186 15.95 -6.96 -20.43
C ALA A 186 16.72 -7.39 -19.17
N SER A 187 16.58 -8.64 -18.75
CA SER A 187 17.20 -9.21 -17.57
C SER A 187 17.82 -10.58 -17.89
N ASN A 188 18.80 -10.97 -17.08
CA ASN A 188 19.33 -12.35 -17.03
C ASN A 188 18.90 -13.08 -15.74
N SER A 189 18.12 -12.42 -14.88
CA SER A 189 17.61 -12.97 -13.62
C SER A 189 16.25 -13.62 -13.83
N ILE A 190 15.94 -14.65 -13.04
CA ILE A 190 14.64 -15.32 -13.02
C ILE A 190 13.53 -14.32 -12.64
N ASP A 191 13.82 -13.41 -11.71
CA ASP A 191 12.89 -12.39 -11.21
C ASP A 191 13.09 -11.03 -11.91
N GLY A 192 13.51 -11.06 -13.17
CA GLY A 192 13.78 -9.88 -13.97
C GLY A 192 12.52 -9.12 -14.41
N ASP A 193 11.44 -9.86 -14.66
CA ASP A 193 10.12 -9.31 -15.00
C ASP A 193 9.54 -8.42 -13.90
N VAL A 194 9.79 -8.76 -12.64
CA VAL A 194 9.36 -7.99 -11.48
C VAL A 194 10.32 -6.86 -11.10
N CYS A 195 11.37 -6.59 -11.89
CA CYS A 195 12.33 -5.52 -11.64
C CYS A 195 12.91 -5.57 -10.21
N SER A 196 13.31 -6.77 -9.78
CA SER A 196 13.97 -7.01 -8.49
C SER A 196 15.36 -6.35 -8.45
N LEU A 197 15.90 -6.18 -7.24
CA LEU A 197 17.19 -5.51 -7.04
C LEU A 197 18.27 -6.13 -7.94
N ASP A 198 18.98 -5.26 -8.67
CA ASP A 198 20.08 -5.61 -9.58
C ASP A 198 19.72 -6.63 -10.68
N SER A 199 18.43 -6.82 -10.97
CA SER A 199 17.97 -7.75 -12.01
C SER A 199 18.10 -7.21 -13.43
N LEU A 200 18.02 -5.89 -13.64
CA LEU A 200 17.92 -5.30 -14.98
C LEU A 200 19.30 -5.10 -15.62
N ASN A 201 19.42 -5.40 -16.92
CA ASN A 201 20.61 -5.12 -17.70
C ASN A 201 20.61 -3.63 -18.17
N PRO A 202 21.55 -2.78 -17.69
CA PRO A 202 21.58 -1.36 -18.03
C PRO A 202 21.65 -1.09 -19.54
N GLY A 203 22.41 -1.89 -20.29
CA GLY A 203 22.55 -1.73 -21.74
C GLY A 203 21.25 -1.97 -22.52
N LYS A 204 20.29 -2.68 -21.93
CA LYS A 204 18.97 -2.93 -22.54
C LYS A 204 17.90 -1.93 -22.10
N VAL A 205 18.05 -1.28 -20.94
CA VAL A 205 17.02 -0.41 -20.33
C VAL A 205 17.34 1.09 -20.34
N ALA A 206 18.61 1.48 -20.46
CA ALA A 206 19.02 2.88 -20.42
C ALA A 206 18.26 3.73 -21.45
N GLY A 207 17.68 4.86 -21.01
CA GLY A 207 16.92 5.78 -21.86
C GLY A 207 15.52 5.28 -22.28
N LYS A 208 15.04 4.16 -21.73
CA LYS A 208 13.74 3.55 -22.09
C LYS A 208 12.72 3.61 -20.96
N ILE A 209 11.45 3.47 -21.34
CA ILE A 209 10.37 3.13 -20.41
C ILE A 209 10.39 1.62 -20.21
N VAL A 210 10.43 1.17 -18.95
CA VAL A 210 10.50 -0.26 -18.60
C VAL A 210 9.14 -0.74 -18.10
N VAL A 211 8.62 -1.83 -18.65
CA VAL A 211 7.43 -2.51 -18.15
C VAL A 211 7.85 -3.59 -17.15
N CYS A 212 7.46 -3.40 -15.90
CA CYS A 212 7.69 -4.34 -14.80
C CYS A 212 6.36 -4.98 -14.39
N ASP A 213 6.38 -6.27 -14.07
CA ASP A 213 5.23 -6.95 -13.50
C ASP A 213 5.14 -6.70 -11.98
N LYS A 214 3.91 -6.54 -11.49
CA LYS A 214 3.62 -6.47 -10.06
C LYS A 214 3.91 -7.83 -9.42
N GLY A 215 4.60 -7.82 -8.30
CA GLY A 215 5.14 -9.04 -7.69
C GLY A 215 5.60 -8.81 -6.26
N ILE A 216 6.53 -9.65 -5.82
CA ILE A 216 6.96 -9.79 -4.42
C ILE A 216 7.76 -8.61 -3.85
N THR A 217 8.30 -7.72 -4.69
CA THR A 217 9.06 -6.53 -4.26
C THR A 217 8.16 -5.31 -4.15
N TYR A 218 8.53 -4.35 -3.29
CA TYR A 218 7.78 -3.11 -3.11
C TYR A 218 7.72 -2.29 -4.41
N ASN A 219 6.55 -1.77 -4.74
CA ASN A 219 6.33 -1.06 -6.01
C ASN A 219 7.25 0.17 -6.17
N ALA A 220 7.45 0.93 -5.09
CA ALA A 220 8.35 2.08 -5.08
C ALA A 220 9.82 1.67 -5.29
N GLU A 221 10.24 0.56 -4.70
CA GLU A 221 11.59 0.00 -4.86
C GLU A 221 11.88 -0.40 -6.32
N LYS A 222 10.90 -1.00 -7.01
CA LYS A 222 11.02 -1.31 -8.45
C LYS A 222 11.36 -0.05 -9.27
N SER A 223 10.77 1.10 -8.91
CA SER A 223 11.11 2.37 -9.56
C SER A 223 12.56 2.78 -9.29
N ALA A 224 13.09 2.56 -8.08
CA ALA A 224 14.49 2.80 -7.77
C ALA A 224 15.43 1.94 -8.63
N VAL A 225 15.10 0.65 -8.80
CA VAL A 225 15.85 -0.30 -9.62
C VAL A 225 15.87 0.14 -11.08
N VAL A 226 14.71 0.49 -11.65
CA VAL A 226 14.61 0.99 -13.03
C VAL A 226 15.45 2.27 -13.21
N LYS A 227 15.39 3.19 -12.25
CA LYS A 227 16.21 4.42 -12.26
C LYS A 227 17.70 4.10 -12.24
N LYS A 228 18.13 3.22 -11.33
CA LYS A 228 19.54 2.82 -11.15
C LYS A 228 20.10 2.20 -12.44
N ALA A 229 19.29 1.43 -13.15
CA ALA A 229 19.68 0.82 -14.42
C ALA A 229 19.66 1.81 -15.62
N GLY A 230 19.28 3.07 -15.40
CA GLY A 230 19.24 4.13 -16.42
C GLY A 230 17.90 4.26 -17.15
N GLY A 231 16.86 3.56 -16.72
CA GLY A 231 15.50 3.71 -17.24
C GLY A 231 14.92 5.08 -16.91
N VAL A 232 14.12 5.63 -17.83
CA VAL A 232 13.56 6.99 -17.71
C VAL A 232 12.09 7.01 -17.32
N GLY A 233 11.40 5.87 -17.41
CA GLY A 233 10.00 5.70 -17.05
C GLY A 233 9.70 4.25 -16.67
N MET A 234 8.61 4.01 -15.93
CA MET A 234 8.17 2.67 -15.58
C MET A 234 6.67 2.49 -15.83
N ILE A 235 6.28 1.34 -16.37
CA ILE A 235 4.89 0.87 -16.34
C ILE A 235 4.86 -0.30 -15.38
N LEU A 236 4.10 -0.19 -14.30
CA LEU A 236 3.89 -1.30 -13.39
C LEU A 236 2.58 -2.01 -13.79
N ALA A 237 2.70 -3.22 -14.34
CA ALA A 237 1.58 -4.00 -14.83
C ALA A 237 1.13 -5.02 -13.78
N ASN A 238 -0.15 -5.00 -13.41
CA ASN A 238 -0.71 -6.09 -12.62
C ASN A 238 -0.65 -7.41 -13.38
N THR A 239 -0.43 -8.50 -12.64
CA THR A 239 -0.54 -9.86 -13.16
C THR A 239 -1.93 -10.45 -12.85
N LYS A 240 -2.20 -11.66 -13.33
CA LYS A 240 -3.45 -12.39 -13.04
C LYS A 240 -3.76 -12.48 -11.54
N ALA A 241 -2.73 -12.57 -10.69
CA ALA A 241 -2.89 -12.65 -9.24
C ALA A 241 -3.44 -11.34 -8.62
N TYR A 242 -3.16 -10.19 -9.24
CA TYR A 242 -3.56 -8.87 -8.75
C TYR A 242 -4.80 -8.30 -9.48
N GLY A 243 -5.15 -8.82 -10.65
CA GLY A 243 -6.35 -8.43 -11.39
C GLY A 243 -6.31 -7.00 -11.92
N GLU A 244 -7.47 -6.34 -12.00
CA GLU A 244 -7.61 -5.00 -12.60
C GLU A 244 -7.42 -3.84 -11.63
N GLU A 245 -7.48 -4.10 -10.32
CA GLU A 245 -7.42 -3.02 -9.33
C GLU A 245 -5.99 -2.51 -9.16
N VAL A 246 -5.84 -1.19 -9.24
CA VAL A 246 -4.57 -0.51 -9.13
C VAL A 246 -4.56 0.35 -7.86
N VAL A 247 -3.42 0.35 -7.16
CA VAL A 247 -3.17 1.18 -5.96
C VAL A 247 -2.06 2.16 -6.29
N ALA A 248 -2.24 3.42 -5.89
CA ALA A 248 -1.29 4.46 -6.24
C ALA A 248 -0.17 4.52 -5.19
N ASP A 249 1.07 4.33 -5.62
CA ASP A 249 2.24 4.63 -4.81
C ASP A 249 2.95 5.88 -5.32
N SER A 250 3.86 6.42 -4.50
CA SER A 250 4.81 7.44 -4.92
C SER A 250 6.06 6.78 -5.51
N TYR A 251 6.54 7.29 -6.63
CA TYR A 251 7.65 6.70 -7.39
C TYR A 251 8.82 7.68 -7.61
N LEU A 252 10.04 7.14 -7.73
CA LEU A 252 11.28 7.93 -7.89
C LEU A 252 11.55 8.39 -9.33
N LEU A 253 10.72 7.94 -10.28
CA LEU A 253 10.73 8.29 -11.69
C LEU A 253 9.29 8.21 -12.25
N PRO A 254 8.99 8.84 -13.41
CA PRO A 254 7.66 8.83 -14.01
C PRO A 254 7.11 7.40 -14.15
N THR A 255 6.04 7.08 -13.43
CA THR A 255 5.52 5.71 -13.36
C THR A 255 4.02 5.68 -13.55
N VAL A 256 3.49 4.75 -14.35
CA VAL A 256 2.04 4.50 -14.46
C VAL A 256 1.74 3.06 -14.08
N VAL A 257 0.82 2.86 -13.13
CA VAL A 257 0.33 1.53 -12.75
C VAL A 257 -0.90 1.20 -13.57
N VAL A 258 -0.96 0.00 -14.16
CA VAL A 258 -2.07 -0.45 -15.01
C VAL A 258 -2.61 -1.80 -14.56
N GLY A 259 -3.91 -2.01 -14.76
CA GLY A 259 -4.58 -3.30 -14.52
C GLY A 259 -4.10 -4.40 -15.47
N GLN A 260 -4.43 -5.65 -15.16
CA GLN A 260 -3.92 -6.83 -15.86
C GLN A 260 -4.20 -6.83 -17.36
N LYS A 261 -5.42 -6.54 -17.81
CA LYS A 261 -5.76 -6.48 -19.24
C LYS A 261 -4.93 -5.45 -20.01
N ALA A 262 -4.72 -4.27 -19.42
CA ALA A 262 -3.91 -3.22 -20.02
C ALA A 262 -2.42 -3.61 -20.04
N GLY A 263 -1.92 -4.17 -18.95
CA GLY A 263 -0.56 -4.73 -18.85
C GLY A 263 -0.29 -5.77 -19.94
N ASP A 264 -1.17 -6.75 -20.09
CA ASP A 264 -1.05 -7.81 -21.11
C ASP A 264 -1.13 -7.25 -22.53
N ALA A 265 -1.95 -6.23 -22.76
CA ALA A 265 -2.04 -5.56 -24.06
C ALA A 265 -0.76 -4.78 -24.40
N ILE A 266 -0.15 -4.13 -23.42
CA ILE A 266 1.13 -3.42 -23.57
C ILE A 266 2.27 -4.43 -23.80
N LYS A 267 2.33 -5.54 -23.05
CA LYS A 267 3.32 -6.60 -23.25
C LYS A 267 3.21 -7.24 -24.64
N ARG A 268 2.00 -7.52 -25.12
CA ARG A 268 1.76 -7.99 -26.50
C ARG A 268 2.18 -6.96 -27.56
N TYR A 269 1.95 -5.68 -27.30
CA TYR A 269 2.42 -4.61 -28.19
C TYR A 269 3.95 -4.60 -28.32
N ILE A 270 4.66 -4.74 -27.20
CA ILE A 270 6.14 -4.82 -27.18
C ILE A 270 6.63 -6.02 -28.00
N ALA A 271 6.00 -7.19 -27.84
CA ALA A 271 6.41 -8.40 -28.53
C ALA A 271 6.13 -8.40 -30.06
N SER A 272 5.22 -7.56 -30.54
CA SER A 272 4.75 -7.55 -31.93
C SER A 272 5.29 -6.40 -32.78
N HIS A 273 6.19 -5.57 -32.25
CA HIS A 273 6.71 -4.39 -32.94
C HIS A 273 8.22 -4.25 -32.71
N ASP A 274 8.98 -3.95 -33.77
CA ASP A 274 10.45 -3.83 -33.69
C ASP A 274 10.93 -2.57 -32.93
N ASN A 275 10.09 -1.54 -32.86
CA ASN A 275 10.40 -0.28 -32.19
C ASN A 275 9.18 0.20 -31.39
N PRO A 276 8.81 -0.51 -30.31
CA PRO A 276 7.68 -0.16 -29.48
C PRO A 276 8.02 1.11 -28.71
N LYS A 277 7.12 2.08 -28.72
CA LYS A 277 7.31 3.35 -28.01
C LYS A 277 6.06 3.76 -27.26
N ALA A 278 6.26 4.46 -26.16
CA ALA A 278 5.19 4.99 -25.33
C ALA A 278 5.55 6.36 -24.74
N THR A 279 4.56 7.03 -24.17
CA THR A 279 4.72 8.19 -23.30
C THR A 279 3.62 8.18 -22.25
N PHE A 280 3.71 9.08 -21.27
CA PHE A 280 2.75 9.19 -20.18
C PHE A 280 2.01 10.52 -20.22
N ASP A 281 0.70 10.47 -19.98
CA ASP A 281 -0.11 11.64 -19.68
C ASP A 281 -0.52 11.55 -18.20
N PHE A 282 0.01 12.43 -17.35
CA PHE A 282 -0.34 12.48 -15.93
C PHE A 282 -1.52 13.41 -15.70
N GLY A 283 -2.57 12.91 -15.04
CA GLY A 283 -3.65 13.72 -14.52
C GLY A 283 -3.36 14.23 -13.12
N LYS A 284 -4.18 15.19 -12.66
CA LYS A 284 -4.24 15.59 -11.26
C LYS A 284 -5.28 14.74 -10.52
N THR A 285 -5.57 15.10 -9.27
CA THR A 285 -6.68 14.54 -8.50
C THR A 285 -8.01 14.67 -9.24
N GLN A 286 -8.69 13.54 -9.43
CA GLN A 286 -10.04 13.45 -9.96
C GLN A 286 -11.00 13.09 -8.81
N LEU A 287 -12.16 13.73 -8.75
CA LEU A 287 -13.25 13.43 -7.81
C LEU A 287 -14.49 12.92 -8.57
N GLY A 288 -15.45 12.33 -7.87
CA GLY A 288 -16.69 11.78 -8.46
C GLY A 288 -16.46 10.51 -9.28
N VAL A 289 -15.48 9.69 -8.91
CA VAL A 289 -15.19 8.42 -9.58
C VAL A 289 -16.18 7.34 -9.14
N GLU A 290 -16.89 6.75 -10.09
CA GLU A 290 -17.84 5.67 -9.86
C GLU A 290 -17.42 4.36 -10.58
N PRO A 291 -17.76 3.18 -10.03
CA PRO A 291 -18.47 2.97 -8.76
C PRO A 291 -17.57 3.21 -7.53
N SER A 292 -18.15 3.76 -6.47
CA SER A 292 -17.49 3.94 -5.17
C SER A 292 -18.50 3.86 -4.01
N PRO A 293 -18.19 3.16 -2.91
CA PRO A 293 -16.97 2.39 -2.66
C PRO A 293 -16.98 1.02 -3.36
N VAL A 294 -15.79 0.51 -3.66
CA VAL A 294 -15.54 -0.88 -4.08
C VAL A 294 -14.56 -1.50 -3.11
N VAL A 295 -14.78 -2.76 -2.71
CA VAL A 295 -13.86 -3.47 -1.82
C VAL A 295 -12.52 -3.67 -2.52
N ALA A 296 -11.44 -3.23 -1.89
CA ALA A 296 -10.11 -3.36 -2.44
C ALA A 296 -9.71 -4.83 -2.63
N ALA A 297 -8.96 -5.12 -3.69
CA ALA A 297 -8.54 -6.46 -4.08
C ALA A 297 -7.62 -7.05 -3.01
N PHE A 298 -6.70 -6.23 -2.48
CA PHE A 298 -5.81 -6.62 -1.39
C PHE A 298 -6.55 -6.77 -0.06
N SER A 299 -7.73 -6.18 0.13
CA SER A 299 -8.47 -6.32 1.39
C SER A 299 -8.76 -7.79 1.65
N SER A 300 -8.27 -8.29 2.79
CA SER A 300 -8.46 -9.67 3.22
C SER A 300 -9.94 -10.04 3.30
N ARG A 301 -10.24 -11.31 3.02
CA ARG A 301 -11.60 -11.83 2.86
C ARG A 301 -11.91 -12.88 3.91
N GLY A 302 -13.16 -12.91 4.36
CA GLY A 302 -13.69 -14.07 5.07
C GLY A 302 -13.72 -15.35 4.23
N PRO A 303 -14.22 -16.45 4.80
CA PRO A 303 -14.88 -16.54 6.10
C PRO A 303 -13.88 -16.52 7.26
N ASN A 304 -14.38 -16.31 8.46
CA ASN A 304 -13.63 -16.59 9.69
C ASN A 304 -13.37 -18.11 9.77
N LEU A 305 -12.11 -18.52 9.70
CA LEU A 305 -11.76 -19.95 9.69
C LEU A 305 -11.79 -20.61 11.07
N ILE A 306 -11.82 -19.82 12.15
CA ILE A 306 -11.85 -20.32 13.54
C ILE A 306 -13.29 -20.45 14.02
N SER A 307 -14.13 -19.46 13.70
CA SER A 307 -15.56 -19.46 14.02
C SER A 307 -16.39 -19.13 12.78
N PRO A 308 -16.66 -20.12 11.90
CA PRO A 308 -17.33 -19.89 10.61
C PRO A 308 -18.72 -19.25 10.69
N THR A 309 -19.39 -19.35 11.84
CA THR A 309 -20.69 -18.72 12.10
C THR A 309 -20.60 -17.22 12.40
N VAL A 310 -19.41 -16.71 12.73
CA VAL A 310 -19.15 -15.28 12.96
C VAL A 310 -18.57 -14.67 11.69
N LEU A 311 -19.38 -13.88 10.99
CA LEU A 311 -18.94 -13.23 9.75
C LEU A 311 -17.83 -12.21 10.01
N LYS A 312 -16.83 -12.20 9.14
CA LYS A 312 -15.73 -11.23 9.09
C LYS A 312 -15.32 -10.96 7.63
N PRO A 313 -14.78 -9.77 7.28
CA PRO A 313 -14.65 -8.60 8.15
C PRO A 313 -16.02 -8.02 8.54
N ASP A 314 -16.08 -7.21 9.60
CA ASP A 314 -17.35 -6.69 10.12
C ASP A 314 -17.91 -5.55 9.27
N LEU A 315 -17.02 -4.72 8.72
CA LEU A 315 -17.37 -3.58 7.88
C LEU A 315 -16.22 -3.23 6.92
N ILE A 316 -16.50 -2.33 5.97
CA ILE A 316 -15.46 -1.68 5.15
C ILE A 316 -15.40 -0.18 5.47
N ALA A 317 -14.21 0.40 5.33
CA ALA A 317 -13.97 1.83 5.44
C ALA A 317 -13.02 2.31 4.33
N PRO A 318 -12.94 3.63 4.04
CA PRO A 318 -11.98 4.16 3.08
C PRO A 318 -10.54 3.77 3.48
N GLY A 319 -9.89 2.95 2.66
CA GLY A 319 -8.56 2.40 2.94
C GLY A 319 -7.61 2.41 1.75
N VAL A 320 -8.05 2.97 0.61
CA VAL A 320 -7.25 3.08 -0.61
C VAL A 320 -6.89 4.54 -0.83
N ASN A 321 -5.60 4.82 -1.08
CA ASN A 321 -5.11 6.15 -1.48
C ASN A 321 -5.46 7.28 -0.47
N ILE A 322 -5.31 7.02 0.84
CA ILE A 322 -5.61 7.96 1.92
C ILE A 322 -4.44 8.93 2.15
N LEU A 323 -4.73 10.23 2.12
CA LEU A 323 -3.78 11.28 2.51
C LEU A 323 -3.85 11.48 4.03
N ALA A 324 -2.72 11.36 4.71
CA ALA A 324 -2.60 11.60 6.15
C ALA A 324 -1.21 12.16 6.49
N GLY A 325 -0.89 12.28 7.79
CA GLY A 325 0.44 12.66 8.25
C GLY A 325 1.50 11.62 7.89
N TRP A 326 2.75 12.07 7.79
CA TRP A 326 3.91 11.22 7.49
C TRP A 326 5.11 11.69 8.31
N SER A 327 6.02 10.78 8.64
CA SER A 327 7.24 11.11 9.38
C SER A 327 8.28 11.80 8.48
N GLY A 328 9.13 12.65 9.05
CA GLY A 328 10.24 13.30 8.32
C GLY A 328 9.85 14.50 7.45
N GLY A 329 8.68 15.11 7.72
CA GLY A 329 8.37 16.47 7.26
C GLY A 329 9.13 17.54 8.05
#